data_AF-A0A7J6J7A6-F1
#
_entry.id   AF-A0A7J6J7A6-F1
#
_cell.length_a   1.000
_cell.length_b   1.000
_cell.length_c   1.000
_cell.angle_alpha   90.00
_cell.angle_beta   90.00
_cell.angle_gamma   90.00
#
_symmetry.space_group_name_H-M   'P 1'
#
loop_
_entity.id
_entity.type
_entity.pdbx_description
1 polymer ?
#
loop_
_entity_poly.entity_id
_entity_poly.type
_entity_poly.pdbx_seq_one_letter_code
_entity_poly.pdbx_strand_id
1 'polypeptide(L)'
;MSRSRSGCLTCKRRHRKCDETRPDCLQCLGQGIQCEGYNVVLRWDTGIASRGRLTGAPTPADAPPAKRRRTTLSSRSSSGESPSEKNSDPKPAAPLGREKGRSRELFPRQISLALPPNPEPSGAPPKVLQPSPQHSEPSQAGSPWPGQTEQDRHLYEQFDNSTIFLLYSTYRDDLFRRDLCQLANRSEALCSILIATHLYVSSPANPSSLFEEYYLRGLHLFRKQLESYDGTVNVGVMYAGLFICTLNLFQSAPWSVHLELMTTVYGLGGSLHGSAIMDNPDACFPLELMAVMDMPTFVRGRSTMTLGIWHRLRQAQETRHAKVEGGIEVITSLPRSLLDIFSSIQDESSEDALLSWPGELGEIPQIHLWEAYRFAGALTGRRLRRGQGLPSSAPSTELLVGRLVAAIDALCDTRTRPEYDHLLTTNSLLYPYVAARLEVATLQRRPSWMEVLRRAVEICQPYGRSANVCNIADMLDEAWKAGDDDYDIDEHARRRNVEIALF
;
A
#
# COMPACT_ATOMS: atom_id res chain seq x y z
N MET A 1 -33.41 11.93 -41.03
CA MET A 1 -32.92 10.53 -40.98
C MET A 1 -32.17 10.31 -39.67
N SER A 2 -32.69 9.49 -38.76
CA SER A 2 -32.06 9.26 -37.46
C SER A 2 -30.78 8.41 -37.63
N ARG A 3 -29.68 8.86 -37.02
CA ARG A 3 -28.43 8.10 -36.93
C ARG A 3 -28.64 7.00 -35.88
N SER A 4 -28.42 5.75 -36.26
CA SER A 4 -28.55 4.65 -35.32
C SER A 4 -27.38 4.66 -34.33
N ARG A 5 -27.68 4.63 -33.02
CA ARG A 5 -26.65 4.67 -31.95
C ARG A 5 -25.99 3.30 -31.74
N SER A 6 -26.62 2.24 -32.23
CA SER A 6 -26.27 0.83 -32.04
C SER A 6 -25.57 0.17 -33.24
N GLY A 7 -25.14 0.93 -34.27
CA GLY A 7 -24.42 0.36 -35.41
C GLY A 7 -23.09 -0.34 -35.05
N CYS A 8 -22.64 -1.28 -35.88
CA CYS A 8 -21.38 -2.00 -35.70
C CYS A 8 -20.17 -1.05 -35.77
N LEU A 9 -19.04 -1.47 -35.21
CA LEU A 9 -17.82 -0.68 -35.15
C LEU A 9 -17.31 -0.31 -36.56
N THR A 10 -17.39 -1.23 -37.51
CA THR A 10 -16.95 -1.02 -38.90
C THR A 10 -17.78 0.09 -39.58
N CYS A 11 -19.11 0.04 -39.46
CA CYS A 11 -20.00 1.06 -40.04
C CYS A 11 -19.87 2.40 -39.33
N LYS A 12 -19.69 2.41 -38.00
CA LYS A 12 -19.42 3.62 -37.22
C LYS A 12 -18.11 4.27 -37.66
N ARG A 13 -17.02 3.51 -37.81
CA ARG A 13 -15.72 4.02 -38.27
C ARG A 13 -15.78 4.59 -39.68
N ARG A 14 -16.58 3.97 -40.56
CA ARG A 14 -16.75 4.40 -41.95
C ARG A 14 -17.84 5.46 -42.14
N HIS A 15 -18.47 5.92 -41.06
CA HIS A 15 -19.58 6.88 -41.06
C HIS A 15 -20.75 6.51 -42.00
N ARG A 16 -21.08 5.22 -42.11
CA ARG A 16 -22.19 4.72 -42.92
C ARG A 16 -23.32 4.18 -42.05
N LYS A 17 -24.53 4.13 -42.60
CA LYS A 17 -25.70 3.59 -41.90
C LYS A 17 -25.55 2.07 -41.77
N CYS A 18 -25.63 1.57 -40.54
CA CYS A 18 -25.64 0.15 -40.23
C CYS A 18 -27.08 -0.38 -40.24
N ASP A 19 -27.27 -1.58 -40.76
CA ASP A 19 -28.54 -2.32 -40.72
C ASP A 19 -28.78 -3.05 -39.38
N GLU A 20 -27.75 -3.16 -38.55
CA GLU A 20 -27.78 -3.70 -37.18
C GLU A 20 -28.05 -5.20 -37.06
N THR A 21 -28.05 -5.92 -38.19
CA THR A 21 -28.10 -7.38 -38.21
C THR A 21 -26.91 -8.00 -37.47
N ARG A 22 -27.17 -9.05 -36.68
CA ARG A 22 -26.18 -9.78 -35.89
C ARG A 22 -26.06 -11.22 -36.40
N PRO A 23 -24.87 -11.86 -36.36
CA PRO A 23 -23.62 -11.38 -35.76
C PRO A 23 -22.89 -10.30 -36.59
N ASP A 24 -23.02 -10.35 -37.91
CA ASP A 24 -22.40 -9.41 -38.85
C ASP A 24 -23.44 -8.59 -39.61
N CYS A 25 -23.11 -7.31 -39.87
CA CYS A 25 -24.01 -6.41 -40.59
C CYS A 25 -24.08 -6.77 -42.09
N LEU A 26 -25.27 -6.77 -42.69
CA LEU A 26 -25.44 -7.11 -44.11
C LEU A 26 -24.68 -6.12 -45.00
N GLN A 27 -24.52 -4.88 -44.55
CA GLN A 27 -23.76 -3.87 -45.28
C GLN A 27 -22.25 -4.13 -45.28
N CYS A 28 -21.75 -4.82 -44.27
CA CYS A 28 -20.36 -5.23 -44.14
C CYS A 28 -20.12 -6.46 -45.03
N LEU A 29 -21.03 -7.44 -44.95
CA LEU A 29 -21.02 -8.67 -45.73
C LEU A 29 -21.14 -8.40 -47.24
N GLY A 30 -22.11 -7.57 -47.65
CA GLY A 30 -22.32 -7.24 -49.06
C GLY A 30 -21.18 -6.45 -49.71
N GLN A 31 -20.24 -5.92 -48.91
CA GLN A 31 -19.05 -5.23 -49.38
C GLN A 31 -17.77 -6.08 -49.23
N GLY A 32 -17.91 -7.34 -48.79
CA GLY A 32 -16.78 -8.25 -48.59
C GLY A 32 -15.80 -7.81 -47.51
N ILE A 33 -16.25 -7.04 -46.52
CA ILE A 33 -15.40 -6.52 -45.44
C ILE A 33 -15.77 -7.21 -44.12
N GLN A 34 -14.75 -7.64 -43.38
CA GLN A 34 -14.92 -8.22 -42.07
C GLN A 34 -15.59 -7.22 -41.11
N CYS A 35 -16.74 -7.62 -40.57
CA CYS A 35 -17.48 -6.84 -39.59
C CYS A 35 -16.81 -7.03 -38.21
N GLU A 36 -16.44 -5.93 -37.56
CA GLU A 36 -15.80 -5.95 -36.23
C GLU A 36 -16.83 -6.06 -35.09
N GLY A 37 -18.08 -6.41 -35.43
CA GLY A 37 -19.17 -6.59 -34.50
C GLY A 37 -19.63 -5.30 -33.80
N TYR A 38 -20.38 -5.50 -32.72
CA TYR A 38 -21.14 -4.45 -32.01
C TYR A 38 -20.56 -4.15 -30.62
N ASN A 39 -19.36 -4.62 -30.33
CA ASN A 39 -18.76 -4.52 -29.01
C ASN A 39 -18.41 -3.06 -28.67
N VAL A 40 -18.66 -2.67 -27.42
CA VAL A 40 -18.27 -1.35 -26.92
C VAL A 40 -16.79 -1.40 -26.57
N VAL A 41 -15.94 -0.80 -27.42
CA VAL A 41 -14.52 -0.62 -27.10
C VAL A 41 -14.40 0.55 -26.14
N LEU A 42 -14.19 0.26 -24.86
CA LEU A 42 -13.82 1.26 -23.86
C LEU A 42 -12.41 1.76 -24.20
N ARG A 43 -12.27 3.05 -24.51
CA ARG A 43 -10.97 3.70 -24.69
C ARG A 43 -10.70 4.57 -23.47
N TRP A 44 -9.64 4.25 -22.76
CA TRP A 44 -9.12 5.05 -21.66
C TRP A 44 -8.17 6.08 -22.26
N ASP A 45 -8.70 7.26 -22.60
CA ASP A 45 -7.88 8.38 -23.05
C ASP A 45 -7.27 9.10 -21.83
N THR A 46 -6.01 9.52 -21.95
CA THR A 46 -5.19 10.16 -20.91
C THR A 46 -5.51 11.65 -20.68
N GLY A 47 -6.70 12.11 -21.06
CA GLY A 47 -7.11 13.52 -20.93
C GLY A 47 -8.48 13.67 -20.25
N ILE A 48 -8.73 14.86 -19.68
CA ILE A 48 -9.91 15.17 -18.86
C ILE A 48 -11.25 15.05 -19.61
N ALA A 49 -11.22 15.07 -20.95
CA ALA A 49 -12.40 14.82 -21.76
C ALA A 49 -12.08 13.90 -22.93
N SER A 50 -12.99 12.98 -23.26
CA SER A 50 -12.85 12.11 -24.43
C SER A 50 -13.17 12.82 -25.76
N ARG A 51 -13.87 13.98 -25.71
CA ARG A 51 -14.19 14.85 -26.87
C ARG A 51 -14.27 16.33 -26.48
N GLY A 52 -13.96 17.23 -27.41
CA GLY A 52 -14.09 18.68 -27.23
C GLY A 52 -12.77 19.39 -26.88
N ARG A 53 -12.84 20.62 -26.35
CA ARG A 53 -11.66 21.48 -26.14
C ARG A 53 -10.61 20.90 -25.18
N LEU A 54 -11.02 19.97 -24.32
CA LEU A 54 -10.20 19.38 -23.25
C LEU A 54 -9.70 17.97 -23.60
N THR A 55 -9.82 17.52 -24.86
CA THR A 55 -9.27 16.22 -25.29
C THR A 55 -7.76 16.21 -25.26
N GLY A 56 -7.20 15.22 -24.54
CA GLY A 56 -5.75 15.06 -24.38
C GLY A 56 -5.10 16.08 -23.44
N ALA A 57 -5.87 16.92 -22.75
CA ALA A 57 -5.34 17.84 -21.75
C ALA A 57 -5.29 17.14 -20.38
N PRO A 58 -4.13 17.10 -19.70
CA PRO A 58 -3.98 16.48 -18.39
C PRO A 58 -4.52 17.36 -17.25
N THR A 59 -4.54 18.69 -17.42
CA THR A 59 -5.15 19.64 -16.48
C THR A 59 -6.00 20.70 -17.21
N PRO A 60 -7.02 21.32 -16.58
CA PRO A 60 -7.82 22.38 -17.20
C PRO A 60 -7.04 23.66 -17.51
N ALA A 61 -5.89 23.85 -16.85
CA ALA A 61 -5.00 25.01 -17.04
C ALA A 61 -4.19 24.92 -18.36
N ASP A 62 -3.98 23.71 -18.88
CA ASP A 62 -3.22 23.45 -20.11
C ASP A 62 -4.08 23.49 -21.38
N ALA A 63 -5.33 23.98 -21.27
CA ALA A 63 -6.23 24.06 -22.42
C ALA A 63 -5.64 25.00 -23.49
N PRO A 64 -5.57 24.59 -24.77
CA PRO A 64 -5.08 25.45 -25.83
C PRO A 64 -5.95 26.72 -25.94
N PRO A 65 -5.34 27.91 -26.14
CA PRO A 65 -6.08 29.16 -26.17
C PRO A 65 -7.10 29.15 -27.31
N ALA A 66 -8.32 29.62 -27.00
CA ALA A 66 -9.40 29.68 -27.97
C ALA A 66 -9.01 30.56 -29.17
N LYS A 67 -8.94 29.98 -30.38
CA LYS A 67 -8.81 30.75 -31.63
C LYS A 67 -10.03 31.67 -31.76
N ARG A 68 -9.87 32.96 -31.45
CA ARG A 68 -10.89 33.98 -31.75
C ARG A 68 -11.09 34.02 -33.27
N ARG A 69 -12.27 33.60 -33.72
CA ARG A 69 -12.75 33.85 -35.08
C ARG A 69 -12.85 35.38 -35.25
N ARG A 70 -12.07 35.96 -36.17
CA ARG A 70 -12.24 37.35 -36.61
C ARG A 70 -13.59 37.47 -37.32
N THR A 71 -14.59 38.00 -36.63
CA THR A 71 -15.75 38.60 -37.28
C THR A 71 -15.44 40.07 -37.54
N THR A 72 -15.24 40.39 -38.81
CA THR A 72 -15.21 41.74 -39.36
C THR A 72 -16.59 42.38 -39.23
N LEU A 73 -16.73 43.46 -38.47
CA LEU A 73 -17.79 44.45 -38.68
C LEU A 73 -17.35 45.83 -38.16
N SER A 74 -17.81 46.83 -38.92
CA SER A 74 -17.30 48.19 -39.07
C SER A 74 -17.94 49.22 -38.12
N SER A 75 -17.22 50.32 -37.88
CA SER A 75 -17.65 51.65 -37.37
C SER A 75 -18.03 51.72 -35.86
N ARG A 76 -17.78 52.78 -35.09
CA ARG A 76 -17.45 54.20 -35.36
C ARG A 76 -16.90 54.86 -34.06
N SER A 77 -15.84 55.66 -34.20
CA SER A 77 -15.47 56.93 -33.49
C SER A 77 -15.42 57.10 -31.95
N SER A 78 -14.36 57.81 -31.54
CA SER A 78 -14.12 58.74 -30.40
C SER A 78 -13.17 58.20 -29.32
N SER A 79 -11.86 58.49 -29.41
CA SER A 79 -11.12 59.69 -28.92
C SER A 79 -10.99 59.74 -27.40
N GLY A 80 -9.75 59.64 -26.89
CA GLY A 80 -9.40 59.89 -25.49
C GLY A 80 -7.99 59.44 -25.16
N GLU A 81 -7.14 60.38 -24.77
CA GLU A 81 -5.67 60.35 -24.66
C GLU A 81 -5.03 59.39 -23.63
N SER A 82 -3.75 59.13 -23.88
CA SER A 82 -2.66 58.63 -22.99
C SER A 82 -2.27 59.70 -21.92
N PRO A 83 -1.24 59.59 -21.03
CA PRO A 83 -0.02 58.75 -20.98
C PRO A 83 0.23 58.04 -19.61
N SER A 84 0.94 56.91 -19.50
CA SER A 84 2.40 56.60 -19.63
C SER A 84 3.35 57.36 -18.69
N GLU A 85 4.03 56.61 -17.79
CA GLU A 85 5.43 56.78 -17.31
C GLU A 85 5.72 55.57 -16.38
N LYS A 86 6.53 54.54 -16.72
CA LYS A 86 7.98 54.37 -17.02
C LYS A 86 8.95 54.45 -15.82
N ASN A 87 9.60 53.28 -15.60
CA ASN A 87 11.00 53.05 -15.21
C ASN A 87 11.40 53.29 -13.73
N SER A 88 12.30 52.54 -13.07
CA SER A 88 13.37 51.62 -13.51
C SER A 88 14.02 50.91 -12.29
N ASP A 89 14.49 49.67 -12.49
CA ASP A 89 15.58 48.97 -11.77
C ASP A 89 16.96 49.69 -11.97
N PRO A 90 18.09 49.43 -11.23
CA PRO A 90 18.60 48.10 -10.81
C PRO A 90 19.50 47.97 -9.53
N LYS A 91 19.85 46.70 -9.22
CA LYS A 91 20.91 46.06 -8.36
C LYS A 91 22.34 46.68 -8.40
N PRO A 92 23.41 46.13 -7.74
CA PRO A 92 23.62 45.25 -6.53
C PRO A 92 24.84 45.68 -5.62
N ALA A 93 25.16 44.90 -4.55
CA ALA A 93 26.51 44.39 -4.16
C ALA A 93 26.76 44.22 -2.63
N ALA A 94 27.49 43.14 -2.26
CA ALA A 94 28.13 42.87 -0.96
C ALA A 94 29.55 43.52 -0.88
N PRO A 95 30.37 43.50 0.22
CA PRO A 95 30.94 42.26 0.83
C PRO A 95 31.47 42.29 2.33
N LEU A 96 31.83 41.07 2.84
CA LEU A 96 32.98 40.62 3.70
C LEU A 96 33.33 41.12 5.13
N GLY A 97 33.65 40.13 6.01
CA GLY A 97 34.54 40.14 7.21
C GLY A 97 34.07 39.08 8.25
N ARG A 98 34.72 37.97 8.66
CA ARG A 98 36.07 37.51 9.09
C ARG A 98 36.43 37.80 10.57
N GLU A 99 36.39 36.77 11.43
CA GLU A 99 37.24 36.53 12.65
C GLU A 99 36.93 35.11 13.24
N LYS A 100 37.84 34.13 13.18
CA LYS A 100 38.85 33.64 14.17
C LYS A 100 38.34 33.09 15.54
N GLY A 101 38.13 31.77 15.59
CA GLY A 101 38.85 30.78 16.44
C GLY A 101 38.70 30.74 17.97
N ARG A 102 38.24 29.59 18.50
CA ARG A 102 38.91 28.89 19.63
C ARG A 102 38.42 27.45 19.81
N SER A 103 39.37 26.51 19.80
CA SER A 103 39.19 25.09 20.14
C SER A 103 39.11 24.87 21.65
N ARG A 104 38.35 23.86 22.09
CA ARG A 104 38.66 23.09 23.30
C ARG A 104 37.95 21.73 23.29
N GLU A 105 38.75 20.67 23.20
CA GLU A 105 38.34 19.29 23.47
C GLU A 105 38.06 19.08 24.96
N LEU A 106 37.19 18.11 25.29
CA LEU A 106 37.17 17.34 26.54
C LEU A 106 36.30 16.08 26.34
N PHE A 107 36.97 14.91 26.34
CA PHE A 107 36.41 13.55 26.48
C PHE A 107 36.38 13.14 27.98
N PRO A 108 35.79 11.99 28.37
CA PRO A 108 34.50 11.90 29.06
C PRO A 108 34.65 11.62 30.58
N ARG A 109 33.62 11.94 31.37
CA ARG A 109 33.53 11.47 32.76
C ARG A 109 32.30 10.59 32.96
N GLN A 110 32.58 9.40 33.49
CA GLN A 110 31.64 8.43 34.05
C GLN A 110 30.59 9.09 34.95
N ILE A 111 29.34 8.68 34.79
CA ILE A 111 28.29 8.88 35.80
C ILE A 111 27.73 7.50 36.12
N SER A 112 27.89 7.10 37.38
CA SER A 112 27.41 5.87 37.98
C SER A 112 25.88 5.85 38.05
N LEU A 113 25.29 4.70 37.69
CA LEU A 113 23.90 4.35 37.94
C LEU A 113 23.68 4.14 39.44
N ALA A 114 22.81 4.95 40.05
CA ALA A 114 22.24 4.70 41.37
C ALA A 114 20.73 4.43 41.21
N LEU A 115 20.31 3.21 41.55
CA LEU A 115 18.91 2.82 41.69
C LEU A 115 18.26 3.50 42.91
N PRO A 116 16.99 3.90 42.84
CA PRO A 116 16.21 4.24 44.04
C PRO A 116 15.74 2.97 44.78
N PRO A 117 15.57 3.01 46.12
CA PRO A 117 15.24 1.84 46.92
C PRO A 117 13.72 1.52 46.95
N ASN A 118 13.41 0.23 47.01
CA ASN A 118 12.09 -0.33 47.33
C ASN A 118 11.69 -0.01 48.78
N PRO A 119 10.40 0.27 49.06
CA PRO A 119 9.82 0.08 50.38
C PRO A 119 9.02 -1.24 50.46
N GLU A 120 9.37 -2.07 51.43
CA GLU A 120 8.63 -3.27 51.86
C GLU A 120 7.56 -2.93 52.95
N PRO A 121 6.65 -3.87 53.29
CA PRO A 121 5.24 -3.57 53.55
C PRO A 121 4.87 -3.43 55.03
N SER A 122 3.85 -2.62 55.32
CA SER A 122 3.15 -2.63 56.60
C SER A 122 1.64 -2.63 56.38
N GLY A 123 0.95 -3.61 56.96
CA GLY A 123 -0.42 -3.97 56.65
C GLY A 123 -1.53 -3.25 57.42
N ALA A 124 -2.71 -3.26 56.82
CA ALA A 124 -4.05 -3.52 57.40
C ALA A 124 -5.09 -3.38 56.26
N PRO A 125 -6.15 -4.21 56.21
CA PRO A 125 -7.00 -4.31 55.02
C PRO A 125 -8.01 -3.17 54.97
N PRO A 126 -8.27 -2.52 53.82
CA PRO A 126 -9.39 -1.61 53.69
C PRO A 126 -10.69 -2.39 53.47
N LYS A 127 -11.74 -1.93 54.16
CA LYS A 127 -13.11 -2.44 54.14
C LYS A 127 -13.69 -2.48 52.73
N VAL A 128 -14.29 -3.61 52.38
CA VAL A 128 -15.14 -3.81 51.20
C VAL A 128 -16.34 -2.86 51.30
N LEU A 129 -16.40 -1.86 50.41
CA LEU A 129 -17.58 -1.04 50.20
C LEU A 129 -18.51 -1.79 49.25
N GLN A 130 -19.62 -2.31 49.75
CA GLN A 130 -20.71 -2.83 48.91
C GLN A 130 -21.34 -1.67 48.11
N PRO A 131 -21.59 -1.82 46.80
CA PRO A 131 -22.40 -0.86 46.06
C PRO A 131 -23.87 -0.99 46.48
N SER A 132 -24.47 0.14 46.88
CA SER A 132 -25.92 0.27 47.05
C SER A 132 -26.60 0.35 45.67
N PRO A 133 -27.86 -0.14 45.53
CA PRO A 133 -28.51 -0.28 44.23
C PRO A 133 -28.94 1.08 43.69
N GLN A 134 -28.28 1.53 42.63
CA GLN A 134 -28.75 2.66 41.83
C GLN A 134 -29.52 2.11 40.62
N HIS A 135 -30.73 2.62 40.48
CA HIS A 135 -31.70 2.31 39.44
C HIS A 135 -31.07 2.28 38.05
N SER A 136 -31.21 1.14 37.39
CA SER A 136 -30.94 0.94 35.97
C SER A 136 -31.92 1.77 35.14
N GLU A 137 -31.43 2.87 34.57
CA GLU A 137 -32.06 3.46 33.38
C GLU A 137 -31.89 2.48 32.20
N PRO A 138 -32.90 2.31 31.34
CA PRO A 138 -32.82 1.37 30.24
C PRO A 138 -31.74 1.82 29.26
N SER A 139 -30.81 0.91 28.97
CA SER A 139 -29.81 0.98 27.92
C SER A 139 -30.42 1.56 26.65
N GLN A 140 -29.92 2.73 26.21
CA GLN A 140 -30.22 3.25 24.89
C GLN A 140 -29.89 2.16 23.85
N ALA A 141 -30.86 1.90 22.97
CA ALA A 141 -30.77 0.91 21.91
C ALA A 141 -29.44 1.04 21.15
N GLY A 142 -28.73 -0.08 21.03
CA GLY A 142 -27.48 -0.16 20.27
C GLY A 142 -27.70 0.36 18.85
N SER A 143 -26.72 1.09 18.33
CA SER A 143 -26.70 1.52 16.94
C SER A 143 -27.00 0.33 16.02
N PRO A 144 -27.91 0.45 15.03
CA PRO A 144 -28.19 -0.63 14.09
C PRO A 144 -26.89 -1.08 13.41
N TRP A 145 -26.63 -2.38 13.44
CA TRP A 145 -25.52 -2.98 12.69
C TRP A 145 -25.62 -2.55 11.21
N PRO A 146 -24.51 -2.16 10.55
CA PRO A 146 -24.56 -1.61 9.20
C PRO A 146 -24.88 -2.68 8.14
N GLY A 147 -24.60 -3.95 8.45
CA GLY A 147 -25.16 -5.08 7.73
C GLY A 147 -26.70 -5.08 7.86
N GLN A 148 -27.39 -5.14 6.74
CA GLN A 148 -28.84 -4.98 6.69
C GLN A 148 -29.58 -6.28 7.03
N THR A 149 -28.85 -7.39 7.14
CA THR A 149 -29.41 -8.74 7.26
C THR A 149 -28.66 -9.59 8.29
N GLU A 150 -29.30 -10.65 8.78
CA GLU A 150 -28.66 -11.66 9.62
C GLU A 150 -27.50 -12.37 8.89
N GLN A 151 -27.60 -12.48 7.56
CA GLN A 151 -26.52 -13.02 6.72
C GLN A 151 -25.27 -12.13 6.76
N ASP A 152 -25.44 -10.81 6.70
CA ASP A 152 -24.32 -9.85 6.78
C ASP A 152 -23.57 -10.02 8.11
N ARG A 153 -24.33 -10.17 9.21
CA ARG A 153 -23.75 -10.39 10.54
C ARG A 153 -23.00 -11.72 10.61
N HIS A 154 -23.59 -12.81 10.15
CA HIS A 154 -22.95 -14.12 10.16
C HIS A 154 -21.66 -14.15 9.35
N LEU A 155 -21.66 -13.60 8.13
CA LEU A 155 -20.47 -13.53 7.28
C LEU A 155 -19.37 -12.65 7.88
N TYR A 156 -19.76 -11.55 8.54
CA TYR A 156 -18.79 -10.71 9.24
C TYR A 156 -18.20 -11.41 10.47
N GLU A 157 -19.00 -12.14 11.24
CA GLU A 157 -18.50 -12.95 12.35
C GLU A 157 -17.51 -14.03 11.85
N GLN A 158 -17.74 -14.60 10.67
CA GLN A 158 -16.77 -15.51 10.05
C GLN A 158 -15.47 -14.79 9.65
N PHE A 159 -15.55 -13.58 9.08
CA PHE A 159 -14.40 -12.72 8.80
C PHE A 159 -13.56 -12.46 10.06
N ASP A 160 -14.19 -11.99 11.13
CA ASP A 160 -13.52 -11.65 12.39
C ASP A 160 -12.92 -12.86 13.11
N ASN A 161 -13.49 -14.05 12.92
CA ASN A 161 -12.96 -15.27 13.52
C ASN A 161 -11.88 -15.97 12.69
N SER A 162 -11.63 -15.54 11.44
CA SER A 162 -10.70 -16.25 10.55
C SER A 162 -9.85 -15.31 9.69
N THR A 163 -10.46 -14.63 8.71
CA THR A 163 -9.74 -13.85 7.70
C THR A 163 -9.00 -12.65 8.29
N ILE A 164 -9.50 -12.05 9.36
CA ILE A 164 -8.85 -10.88 9.97
C ILE A 164 -7.40 -11.15 10.38
N PHE A 165 -7.10 -12.38 10.81
CA PHE A 165 -5.76 -12.80 11.23
C PHE A 165 -4.77 -12.94 10.08
N LEU A 166 -5.19 -12.77 8.83
CA LEU A 166 -4.32 -12.73 7.65
C LEU A 166 -3.91 -11.30 7.29
N LEU A 167 -4.46 -10.29 7.96
CA LEU A 167 -4.28 -8.88 7.59
C LEU A 167 -3.15 -8.19 8.36
N TYR A 168 -2.54 -8.88 9.33
CA TYR A 168 -1.50 -8.32 10.20
C TYR A 168 -0.64 -9.44 10.80
N SER A 169 0.53 -9.07 11.33
CA SER A 169 1.60 -10.01 11.74
C SER A 169 2.05 -9.86 13.20
N THR A 170 1.39 -9.02 14.00
CA THR A 170 1.69 -8.82 15.43
C THR A 170 1.02 -9.89 16.32
N TYR A 171 0.04 -9.50 17.13
CA TYR A 171 -0.55 -10.31 18.20
C TYR A 171 -1.99 -10.67 17.88
N ARG A 172 -2.43 -11.90 18.12
CA ARG A 172 -3.84 -12.30 17.91
C ARG A 172 -4.85 -11.37 18.61
N ASP A 173 -4.45 -10.76 19.71
CA ASP A 173 -5.25 -9.81 20.49
C ASP A 173 -4.73 -8.37 20.32
N ASP A 174 -4.62 -7.93 19.06
CA ASP A 174 -4.15 -6.58 18.70
C ASP A 174 -5.29 -5.54 18.73
N LEU A 175 -4.94 -4.30 19.07
CA LEU A 175 -5.84 -3.15 19.01
C LEU A 175 -6.42 -2.96 17.61
N PHE A 176 -5.65 -3.28 16.56
CA PHE A 176 -6.12 -3.21 15.18
C PHE A 176 -7.41 -3.98 14.94
N ARG A 177 -7.51 -5.24 15.43
CA ARG A 177 -8.71 -6.06 15.26
C ARG A 177 -9.93 -5.38 15.89
N ARG A 178 -9.76 -4.91 17.13
CA ARG A 178 -10.83 -4.23 17.86
C ARG A 178 -11.28 -2.95 17.16
N ASP A 179 -10.33 -2.13 16.72
CA ASP A 179 -10.59 -0.82 16.12
C ASP A 179 -11.20 -0.98 14.72
N LEU A 180 -10.73 -1.96 13.93
CA LEU A 180 -11.34 -2.35 12.65
C LEU A 180 -12.80 -2.79 12.83
N CYS A 181 -13.08 -3.59 13.86
CA CYS A 181 -14.45 -4.02 14.17
C CYS A 181 -15.36 -2.87 14.57
N GLN A 182 -14.88 -1.94 15.41
CA GLN A 182 -15.64 -0.75 15.76
C GLN A 182 -15.93 0.14 14.55
N LEU A 183 -14.97 0.26 13.63
CA LEU A 183 -15.13 1.05 12.42
C LEU A 183 -16.06 0.38 11.41
N ALA A 184 -15.96 -0.94 11.23
CA ALA A 184 -16.84 -1.72 10.38
C ALA A 184 -18.30 -1.59 10.81
N ASN A 185 -18.56 -1.55 12.12
CA ASN A 185 -19.88 -1.30 12.70
C ASN A 185 -20.46 0.10 12.41
N ARG A 186 -19.64 1.03 11.90
CA ARG A 186 -20.06 2.39 11.55
C ARG A 186 -19.99 2.69 10.06
N SER A 187 -19.41 1.79 9.25
CA SER A 187 -19.17 2.00 7.82
C SER A 187 -19.69 0.82 7.01
N GLU A 188 -20.84 1.01 6.37
CA GLU A 188 -21.47 -0.01 5.51
C GLU A 188 -20.59 -0.39 4.31
N ALA A 189 -19.88 0.58 3.73
CA ALA A 189 -18.92 0.35 2.66
C ALA A 189 -17.80 -0.57 3.12
N LEU A 190 -17.18 -0.26 4.27
CA LEU A 190 -16.11 -1.07 4.85
C LEU A 190 -16.62 -2.48 5.19
N CYS A 191 -17.74 -2.60 5.91
CA CYS A 191 -18.33 -3.89 6.26
C CYS A 191 -18.57 -4.77 5.03
N SER A 192 -19.13 -4.20 3.95
CA SER A 192 -19.37 -4.93 2.69
C SER A 192 -18.06 -5.43 2.05
N ILE A 193 -17.02 -4.59 2.04
CA ILE A 193 -15.71 -4.97 1.48
C ILE A 193 -15.00 -6.02 2.35
N LEU A 194 -15.09 -5.95 3.68
CA LEU A 194 -14.52 -6.96 4.57
C LEU A 194 -15.21 -8.33 4.37
N ILE A 195 -16.54 -8.35 4.23
CA ILE A 195 -17.29 -9.57 3.87
C ILE A 195 -16.86 -10.09 2.50
N ALA A 196 -16.75 -9.23 1.48
CA ALA A 196 -16.27 -9.64 0.17
C ALA A 196 -14.83 -10.23 0.24
N THR A 197 -13.97 -9.62 1.06
CA THR A 197 -12.61 -10.12 1.31
C THR A 197 -12.63 -11.51 1.92
N HIS A 198 -13.46 -11.73 2.93
CA HIS A 198 -13.65 -13.06 3.52
C HIS A 198 -14.13 -14.10 2.51
N LEU A 199 -15.17 -13.76 1.73
CA LEU A 199 -15.74 -14.67 0.73
C LEU A 199 -14.72 -15.05 -0.35
N TYR A 200 -13.89 -14.10 -0.79
CA TYR A 200 -12.80 -14.39 -1.73
C TYR A 200 -11.73 -15.28 -1.11
N VAL A 201 -11.19 -14.89 0.04
CA VAL A 201 -10.08 -15.60 0.70
C VAL A 201 -10.48 -17.03 1.09
N SER A 202 -11.74 -17.25 1.45
CA SER A 202 -12.26 -18.58 1.82
C SER A 202 -12.35 -19.53 0.62
N SER A 203 -12.52 -19.02 -0.59
CA SER A 203 -12.56 -19.82 -1.83
C SER A 203 -11.97 -19.07 -3.03
N PRO A 204 -10.64 -18.86 -3.09
CA PRO A 204 -10.03 -17.97 -4.10
C PRO A 204 -10.15 -18.49 -5.54
N ALA A 205 -10.13 -19.81 -5.72
CA ALA A 205 -10.21 -20.45 -7.04
C ALA A 205 -11.64 -20.45 -7.61
N ASN A 206 -12.66 -20.36 -6.75
CA ASN A 206 -14.06 -20.30 -7.15
C ASN A 206 -14.87 -19.53 -6.09
N PRO A 207 -14.82 -18.19 -6.11
CA PRO A 207 -15.59 -17.37 -5.17
C PRO A 207 -17.09 -17.60 -5.35
N SER A 208 -17.86 -17.51 -4.25
CA SER A 208 -19.31 -17.65 -4.31
C SER A 208 -19.97 -16.46 -5.04
N SER A 209 -21.21 -16.61 -5.52
CA SER A 209 -21.95 -15.48 -6.09
C SER A 209 -22.15 -14.32 -5.11
N LEU A 210 -22.15 -14.61 -3.81
CA LEU A 210 -22.20 -13.60 -2.75
C LEU A 210 -20.97 -12.69 -2.78
N PHE A 211 -19.79 -13.20 -3.19
CA PHE A 211 -18.59 -12.37 -3.32
C PHE A 211 -18.86 -11.18 -4.24
N GLU A 212 -19.40 -11.43 -5.43
CA GLU A 212 -19.70 -10.39 -6.41
C GLU A 212 -20.73 -9.40 -5.88
N GLU A 213 -21.77 -9.90 -5.20
CA GLU A 213 -22.82 -9.07 -4.59
C GLU A 213 -22.25 -8.09 -3.57
N TYR A 214 -21.50 -8.57 -2.57
CA TYR A 214 -20.92 -7.72 -1.52
C TYR A 214 -19.81 -6.81 -2.07
N TYR A 215 -19.01 -7.28 -3.03
CA TYR A 215 -17.99 -6.46 -3.66
C TYR A 215 -18.60 -5.28 -4.43
N LEU A 216 -19.63 -5.53 -5.26
CA LEU A 216 -20.32 -4.47 -5.99
C LEU A 216 -21.07 -3.52 -5.05
N ARG A 217 -21.70 -4.04 -3.99
CA ARG A 217 -22.34 -3.22 -2.95
C ARG A 217 -21.33 -2.30 -2.27
N GLY A 218 -20.19 -2.84 -1.82
CA GLY A 218 -19.12 -2.09 -1.18
C GLY A 218 -18.55 -1.01 -2.09
N LEU A 219 -18.26 -1.33 -3.36
CA LEU A 219 -17.79 -0.38 -4.35
C LEU A 219 -18.80 0.73 -4.64
N HIS A 220 -20.09 0.41 -4.73
CA HIS A 220 -21.13 1.39 -4.95
C HIS A 220 -21.22 2.38 -3.79
N LEU A 221 -21.24 1.87 -2.55
CA LEU A 221 -21.28 2.69 -1.34
C LEU A 221 -20.03 3.57 -1.21
N PHE A 222 -18.85 3.00 -1.44
CA PHE A 222 -17.59 3.74 -1.42
C PHE A 222 -17.58 4.90 -2.43
N ARG A 223 -17.99 4.65 -3.68
CA ARG A 223 -18.07 5.70 -4.72
C ARG A 223 -19.07 6.78 -4.36
N LYS A 224 -20.26 6.40 -3.87
CA LYS A 224 -21.28 7.36 -3.43
C LYS A 224 -20.77 8.26 -2.30
N GLN A 225 -20.00 7.72 -1.36
CA GLN A 225 -19.38 8.49 -0.29
C GLN A 225 -18.31 9.46 -0.81
N LEU A 226 -17.51 9.04 -1.79
CA LEU A 226 -16.55 9.91 -2.47
C LEU A 226 -17.21 11.03 -3.28
N GLU A 227 -18.37 10.80 -3.89
CA GLU A 227 -19.13 11.84 -4.60
C GLU A 227 -19.61 12.95 -3.65
N SER A 228 -19.90 12.59 -2.40
CA SER A 228 -20.28 13.54 -1.34
C SER A 228 -19.10 14.07 -0.53
N TYR A 229 -17.85 13.85 -0.96
CA TYR A 229 -16.67 14.24 -0.21
C TYR A 229 -16.56 15.76 -0.10
N ASP A 230 -16.55 16.27 1.13
CA ASP A 230 -16.53 17.70 1.46
C ASP A 230 -15.14 18.21 1.86
N GLY A 231 -14.11 17.36 1.76
CA GLY A 231 -12.74 17.65 2.20
C GLY A 231 -12.44 17.23 3.64
N THR A 232 -13.42 16.74 4.40
CA THR A 232 -13.18 16.22 5.76
C THR A 232 -12.60 14.81 5.73
N VAL A 233 -11.75 14.47 6.70
CA VAL A 233 -11.15 13.13 6.77
C VAL A 233 -12.19 12.14 7.27
N ASN A 234 -12.63 11.24 6.38
CA ASN A 234 -13.50 10.13 6.73
C ASN A 234 -12.70 8.83 6.78
N VAL A 235 -12.33 8.42 7.99
CA VAL A 235 -11.52 7.21 8.24
C VAL A 235 -12.22 5.95 7.74
N GLY A 236 -13.55 5.85 7.86
CA GLY A 236 -14.33 4.71 7.35
C GLY A 236 -14.24 4.53 5.83
N VAL A 237 -14.24 5.64 5.08
CA VAL A 237 -14.03 5.64 3.62
C VAL A 237 -12.58 5.30 3.29
N MET A 238 -11.62 5.81 4.05
CA MET A 238 -10.20 5.53 3.84
C MET A 238 -9.89 4.04 4.01
N TYR A 239 -10.40 3.41 5.07
CA TYR A 239 -10.30 1.96 5.25
C TYR A 239 -11.03 1.17 4.16
N ALA A 240 -12.22 1.60 3.72
CA ALA A 240 -12.90 0.92 2.62
C ALA A 240 -12.03 0.92 1.35
N GLY A 241 -11.38 2.04 1.02
CA GLY A 241 -10.43 2.12 -0.10
C GLY A 241 -9.18 1.25 0.09
N LEU A 242 -8.59 1.25 1.28
CA LEU A 242 -7.46 0.38 1.64
C LEU A 242 -7.80 -1.11 1.53
N PHE A 243 -8.99 -1.50 1.96
CA PHE A 243 -9.44 -2.89 1.88
C PHE A 243 -9.88 -3.30 0.47
N ILE A 244 -10.32 -2.36 -0.38
CA ILE A 244 -10.44 -2.60 -1.83
C ILE A 244 -9.05 -2.91 -2.42
N CYS A 245 -8.03 -2.14 -2.05
CA CYS A 245 -6.65 -2.43 -2.48
C CYS A 245 -6.18 -3.79 -1.97
N THR A 246 -6.49 -4.12 -0.72
CA THR A 246 -6.13 -5.41 -0.09
C THR A 246 -6.84 -6.60 -0.74
N LEU A 247 -8.12 -6.46 -1.12
CA LEU A 247 -8.83 -7.49 -1.88
C LEU A 247 -8.20 -7.70 -3.26
N ASN A 248 -7.90 -6.61 -3.98
CA ASN A 248 -7.24 -6.69 -5.28
C ASN A 248 -5.82 -7.29 -5.15
N LEU A 249 -5.12 -7.01 -4.05
CA LEU A 249 -3.86 -7.66 -3.69
C LEU A 249 -4.04 -9.17 -3.59
N PHE A 250 -5.02 -9.68 -2.85
CA PHE A 250 -5.28 -11.13 -2.79
C PHE A 250 -5.58 -11.73 -4.17
N GLN A 251 -6.24 -10.96 -5.04
CA GLN A 251 -6.52 -11.33 -6.43
C GLN A 251 -5.33 -11.18 -7.38
N SER A 252 -4.20 -10.64 -6.91
CA SER A 252 -3.05 -10.25 -7.73
C SER A 252 -3.40 -9.22 -8.83
N ALA A 253 -4.55 -8.55 -8.72
CA ALA A 253 -5.03 -7.58 -9.68
C ALA A 253 -4.33 -6.23 -9.47
N PRO A 254 -4.10 -5.41 -10.52
CA PRO A 254 -3.50 -4.09 -10.35
C PRO A 254 -4.30 -3.21 -9.39
N TRP A 255 -3.64 -2.68 -8.35
CA TRP A 255 -4.29 -1.93 -7.27
C TRP A 255 -3.54 -0.68 -6.86
N SER A 256 -2.27 -0.54 -7.22
CA SER A 256 -1.42 0.61 -6.86
C SER A 256 -1.98 1.96 -7.37
N VAL A 257 -2.73 1.94 -8.48
CA VAL A 257 -3.47 3.12 -8.98
C VAL A 257 -4.55 3.59 -8.00
N HIS A 258 -5.19 2.68 -7.26
CA HIS A 258 -6.19 3.05 -6.25
C HIS A 258 -5.51 3.74 -5.06
N LEU A 259 -4.30 3.30 -4.68
CA LEU A 259 -3.51 3.95 -3.64
C LEU A 259 -3.12 5.37 -4.06
N GLU A 260 -2.66 5.56 -5.29
CA GLU A 260 -2.36 6.89 -5.87
C GLU A 260 -3.59 7.82 -5.85
N LEU A 261 -4.76 7.32 -6.26
CA LEU A 261 -6.00 8.09 -6.20
C LEU A 261 -6.36 8.49 -4.76
N MET A 262 -6.18 7.59 -3.79
CA MET A 262 -6.41 7.92 -2.38
C MET A 262 -5.45 9.01 -1.89
N THR A 263 -4.18 9.02 -2.34
CA THR A 263 -3.27 10.12 -1.99
C THR A 263 -3.75 11.47 -2.54
N THR A 264 -4.43 11.47 -3.68
CA THR A 264 -5.03 12.69 -4.24
C THR A 264 -6.24 13.14 -3.42
N VAL A 265 -7.13 12.20 -3.06
CA VAL A 265 -8.34 12.49 -2.26
C VAL A 265 -7.98 13.08 -0.90
N TYR A 266 -7.00 12.51 -0.22
CA TYR A 266 -6.60 12.92 1.14
C TYR A 266 -5.45 13.94 1.17
N GLY A 267 -5.01 14.46 0.01
CA GLY A 267 -3.97 15.49 -0.06
C GLY A 267 -2.59 15.05 0.39
N LEU A 268 -2.22 13.78 0.19
CA LEU A 268 -0.97 13.17 0.68
C LEU A 268 0.23 13.31 -0.26
N GLY A 269 0.04 13.97 -1.40
CA GLY A 269 1.12 14.20 -2.38
C GLY A 269 2.17 15.23 -1.95
N GLY A 270 1.83 16.10 -0.98
CA GLY A 270 2.70 17.16 -0.46
C GLY A 270 3.27 16.85 0.93
N SER A 271 3.86 17.86 1.58
CA SER A 271 4.27 17.74 2.98
C SER A 271 3.06 17.47 3.87
N LEU A 272 3.17 16.46 4.75
CA LEU A 272 2.15 16.16 5.74
C LEU A 272 2.28 17.02 7.01
N HIS A 273 3.33 17.83 7.13
CA HIS A 273 3.53 18.70 8.27
C HIS A 273 2.38 19.72 8.39
N GLY A 274 1.75 19.78 9.57
CA GLY A 274 0.61 20.66 9.83
C GLY A 274 -0.65 20.34 9.03
N SER A 275 -0.73 19.17 8.38
CA SER A 275 -1.93 18.76 7.64
C SER A 275 -3.05 18.31 8.58
N ALA A 276 -4.30 18.61 8.22
CA ALA A 276 -5.48 18.25 9.02
C ALA A 276 -5.61 16.73 9.26
N ILE A 277 -5.09 15.91 8.35
CA ILE A 277 -5.11 14.45 8.52
C ILE A 277 -4.17 13.99 9.63
N MET A 278 -3.06 14.68 9.85
CA MET A 278 -2.13 14.39 10.94
C MET A 278 -2.69 14.83 12.31
N ASP A 279 -3.67 15.73 12.34
CA ASP A 279 -4.38 16.14 13.57
C ASP A 279 -5.49 15.16 13.96
N ASN A 280 -5.88 14.25 13.07
CA ASN A 280 -6.87 13.23 13.35
C ASN A 280 -6.19 11.98 13.92
N PRO A 281 -6.35 11.65 15.21
CA PRO A 281 -5.72 10.46 15.81
C PRO A 281 -6.17 9.16 15.14
N ASP A 282 -7.43 9.09 14.67
CA ASP A 282 -7.99 7.91 14.02
C ASP A 282 -7.42 7.68 12.61
N ALA A 283 -6.73 8.67 12.03
CA ALA A 283 -6.11 8.57 10.72
C ALA A 283 -4.67 8.02 10.76
N CYS A 284 -4.05 7.91 11.95
CA CYS A 284 -2.65 7.48 12.08
C CYS A 284 -2.42 6.07 11.51
N PHE A 285 -3.24 5.11 11.93
CA PHE A 285 -3.12 3.73 11.47
C PHE A 285 -3.33 3.57 9.96
N PRO A 286 -4.46 4.03 9.37
CA PRO A 286 -4.67 3.85 7.94
C PRO A 286 -3.63 4.60 7.08
N LEU A 287 -3.06 5.71 7.56
CA LEU A 287 -1.91 6.35 6.91
C LEU A 287 -0.65 5.48 6.95
N GLU A 288 -0.39 4.82 8.07
CA GLU A 288 0.74 3.90 8.21
C GLU A 288 0.56 2.66 7.32
N LEU A 289 -0.65 2.08 7.26
CA LEU A 289 -0.99 1.01 6.33
C LEU A 289 -0.81 1.46 4.86
N MET A 290 -1.29 2.64 4.49
CA MET A 290 -1.03 3.20 3.15
C MET A 290 0.47 3.29 2.86
N ALA A 291 1.27 3.68 3.86
CA ALA A 291 2.71 3.81 3.73
C ALA A 291 3.43 2.46 3.55
N VAL A 292 3.00 1.41 4.25
CA VAL A 292 3.49 0.04 4.05
C VAL A 292 3.10 -0.48 2.67
N MET A 293 1.84 -0.27 2.24
CA MET A 293 1.37 -0.66 0.91
C MET A 293 2.11 0.07 -0.22
N ASP A 294 2.67 1.25 0.05
CA ASP A 294 3.49 2.02 -0.87
C ASP A 294 5.00 1.72 -0.79
N MET A 295 5.42 0.90 0.17
CA MET A 295 6.84 0.66 0.44
C MET A 295 7.54 0.10 -0.81
N PRO A 296 8.72 0.64 -1.20
CA PRO A 296 9.48 0.12 -2.32
C PRO A 296 9.78 -1.38 -2.15
N THR A 297 9.73 -2.14 -3.24
CA THR A 297 10.02 -3.59 -3.30
C THR A 297 9.06 -4.52 -2.56
N PHE A 298 8.22 -4.01 -1.66
CA PHE A 298 7.16 -4.76 -0.98
C PHE A 298 6.02 -5.14 -1.93
N VAL A 299 5.88 -4.39 -3.03
CA VAL A 299 4.99 -4.74 -4.15
C VAL A 299 5.83 -4.87 -5.41
N ARG A 300 5.69 -5.98 -6.14
CA ARG A 300 6.34 -6.20 -7.43
C ARG A 300 5.36 -6.03 -8.57
N GLY A 301 5.88 -5.52 -9.68
CA GLY A 301 5.11 -5.31 -10.90
C GLY A 301 4.15 -4.12 -10.87
N ARG A 302 4.35 -3.16 -9.96
CA ARG A 302 3.50 -1.97 -9.83
C ARG A 302 3.30 -1.24 -11.16
N SER A 303 2.08 -0.79 -11.38
CA SER A 303 1.68 0.07 -12.50
C SER A 303 2.02 1.54 -12.25
N THR A 304 2.15 1.93 -10.98
CA THR A 304 2.48 3.28 -10.53
C THR A 304 3.88 3.34 -9.93
N MET A 305 4.45 4.54 -9.86
CA MET A 305 5.67 4.78 -9.09
C MET A 305 5.38 4.69 -7.58
N THR A 306 6.41 4.45 -6.78
CA THR A 306 6.30 4.59 -5.33
C THR A 306 6.00 6.05 -4.99
N LEU A 307 5.04 6.26 -4.11
CA LEU A 307 4.52 7.59 -3.78
C LEU A 307 5.33 8.25 -2.66
N GLY A 308 6.15 7.50 -1.93
CA GLY A 308 7.01 8.00 -0.85
C GLY A 308 6.23 8.32 0.43
N ILE A 309 5.09 7.68 0.65
CA ILE A 309 4.18 8.00 1.77
C ILE A 309 4.89 7.79 3.12
N TRP A 310 5.66 6.72 3.28
CA TRP A 310 6.41 6.42 4.50
C TRP A 310 7.32 7.57 4.92
N HIS A 311 8.19 8.03 4.02
CA HIS A 311 9.11 9.14 4.31
C HIS A 311 8.37 10.41 4.74
N ARG A 312 7.28 10.78 4.04
CA ARG A 312 6.50 11.99 4.40
C ARG A 312 5.81 11.84 5.75
N LEU A 313 5.29 10.66 6.06
CA LEU A 313 4.68 10.35 7.35
C LEU A 313 5.69 10.48 8.48
N ARG A 314 6.87 9.86 8.34
CA ARG A 314 7.94 9.89 9.35
C ARG A 314 8.46 11.31 9.59
N GLN A 315 8.68 12.07 8.52
CA GLN A 315 9.07 13.49 8.62
C GLN A 315 8.03 14.32 9.39
N ALA A 316 6.74 14.10 9.15
CA ALA A 316 5.68 14.81 9.87
C ALA A 316 5.59 14.41 11.36
N GLN A 317 5.87 13.14 11.69
CA GLN A 317 5.90 12.65 13.08
C GLN A 317 7.05 13.26 13.88
N GLU A 318 8.26 13.34 13.31
CA GLU A 318 9.45 13.90 13.98
C GLU A 318 9.24 15.36 14.44
N THR A 319 8.55 16.15 13.62
CA THR A 319 8.30 17.57 13.91
C THR A 319 7.29 17.83 15.03
N ARG A 320 6.46 16.84 15.41
CA ARG A 320 5.39 17.01 16.42
C ARG A 320 5.86 16.82 17.87
N HIS A 321 7.16 16.89 18.17
CA HIS A 321 7.75 16.67 19.50
C HIS A 321 7.49 15.30 20.16
N ALA A 322 6.66 14.44 19.55
CA ALA A 322 6.59 13.01 19.85
C ALA A 322 7.43 12.28 18.80
N LYS A 323 8.75 12.25 19.01
CA LYS A 323 9.60 11.34 18.24
C LYS A 323 9.11 9.93 18.59
N VAL A 324 8.32 9.32 17.71
CA VAL A 324 8.09 7.87 17.75
C VAL A 324 9.40 7.26 17.25
N GLU A 325 10.44 7.36 18.09
CA GLU A 325 11.69 6.64 17.94
C GLU A 325 11.37 5.17 18.18
N GLY A 326 11.41 4.39 17.11
CA GLY A 326 11.20 2.95 17.17
C GLY A 326 9.74 2.54 17.28
N GLY A 327 9.54 1.37 17.89
CA GLY A 327 8.26 0.68 17.94
C GLY A 327 8.01 -0.19 16.71
N ILE A 328 7.07 -1.11 16.88
CA ILE A 328 6.72 -2.12 15.89
C ILE A 328 5.49 -1.64 15.11
N GLU A 329 5.59 -1.66 13.78
CA GLU A 329 4.47 -1.42 12.87
C GLU A 329 3.54 -2.65 12.89
N VAL A 330 2.24 -2.42 12.96
CA VAL A 330 1.23 -3.43 13.34
C VAL A 330 0.98 -4.45 12.23
N ILE A 331 0.95 -4.02 10.97
CA ILE A 331 0.61 -4.88 9.83
C ILE A 331 1.73 -5.87 9.57
N THR A 332 2.97 -5.39 9.51
CA THR A 332 4.14 -6.18 9.12
C THR A 332 4.86 -6.81 10.31
N SER A 333 4.58 -6.35 11.54
CA SER A 333 5.36 -6.69 12.74
C SER A 333 6.82 -6.25 12.65
N LEU A 334 7.16 -5.31 11.76
CA LEU A 334 8.52 -4.82 11.57
C LEU A 334 8.79 -3.56 12.39
N PRO A 335 10.03 -3.36 12.87
CA PRO A 335 10.45 -2.10 13.45
C PRO A 335 10.31 -0.96 12.46
N ARG A 336 9.73 0.16 12.92
CA ARG A 336 9.70 1.39 12.12
C ARG A 336 11.10 1.83 11.71
N SER A 337 12.10 1.62 12.57
CA SER A 337 13.51 1.90 12.28
C SER A 337 14.08 1.05 11.13
N LEU A 338 13.58 -0.19 10.96
CA LEU A 338 13.94 -1.04 9.82
C LEU A 338 13.18 -0.59 8.56
N LEU A 339 11.89 -0.28 8.68
CA LEU A 339 11.06 0.25 7.60
C LEU A 339 11.56 1.60 7.06
N ASP A 340 12.15 2.44 7.92
CA ASP A 340 12.81 3.68 7.54
C ASP A 340 13.94 3.41 6.52
N ILE A 341 14.70 2.33 6.68
CA ILE A 341 15.74 1.90 5.72
C ILE A 341 15.10 1.34 4.44
N PHE A 342 14.04 0.52 4.54
CA PHE A 342 13.32 -0.01 3.38
C PHE A 342 12.71 1.09 2.50
N SER A 343 12.29 2.20 3.10
CA SER A 343 11.73 3.34 2.38
C SER A 343 12.72 3.99 1.41
N SER A 344 14.03 3.76 1.62
CA SER A 344 15.14 4.23 0.80
C SER A 344 15.97 3.09 0.21
N ILE A 345 15.38 1.89 0.03
CA ILE A 345 16.12 0.68 -0.41
C ILE A 345 16.84 0.84 -1.76
N GLN A 346 16.37 1.77 -2.60
CA GLN A 346 16.97 2.09 -3.90
C GLN A 346 18.30 2.86 -3.78
N ASP A 347 18.56 3.50 -2.65
CA ASP A 347 19.76 4.29 -2.42
C ASP A 347 21.00 3.39 -2.29
N GLU A 348 22.18 3.91 -2.65
CA GLU A 348 23.44 3.14 -2.62
C GLU A 348 23.83 2.72 -1.19
N SER A 349 23.51 3.55 -0.19
CA SER A 349 23.81 3.30 1.23
C SER A 349 22.84 2.33 1.91
N SER A 350 21.77 1.89 1.23
CA SER A 350 20.72 1.08 1.87
C SER A 350 21.22 -0.25 2.40
N GLU A 351 22.16 -0.88 1.69
CA GLU A 351 22.76 -2.14 2.12
C GLU A 351 23.61 -1.97 3.38
N ASP A 352 24.46 -0.94 3.44
CA ASP A 352 25.26 -0.66 4.63
C ASP A 352 24.37 -0.30 5.81
N ALA A 353 23.29 0.46 5.58
CA ALA A 353 22.30 0.77 6.60
C ALA A 353 21.61 -0.50 7.14
N LEU A 354 21.19 -1.43 6.27
CA LEU A 354 20.61 -2.71 6.70
C LEU A 354 21.63 -3.57 7.45
N LEU A 355 22.87 -3.66 6.97
CA LEU A 355 23.92 -4.45 7.61
C LEU A 355 24.40 -3.85 8.92
N SER A 356 24.24 -2.54 9.13
CA SER A 356 24.57 -1.85 10.39
C SER A 356 23.37 -1.60 11.31
N TRP A 357 22.16 -1.96 10.88
CA TRP A 357 20.95 -1.77 11.68
C TRP A 357 21.09 -2.47 13.05
N PRO A 358 20.88 -1.75 14.17
CA PRO A 358 21.21 -2.23 15.51
C PRO A 358 20.23 -3.29 16.05
N GLY A 359 19.05 -3.41 15.45
CA GLY A 359 17.95 -4.22 15.97
C GLY A 359 17.01 -3.42 16.89
N GLU A 360 15.94 -4.09 17.33
CA GLU A 360 15.04 -3.66 18.39
C GLU A 360 14.87 -4.79 19.42
N LEU A 361 14.27 -4.51 20.57
CA LEU A 361 13.84 -5.54 21.51
C LEU A 361 12.48 -6.11 21.09
N GLY A 362 12.36 -7.44 21.06
CA GLY A 362 11.12 -8.15 20.73
C GLY A 362 11.13 -9.59 21.20
N GLU A 363 10.04 -10.31 20.94
CA GLU A 363 9.97 -11.74 21.19
C GLU A 363 10.79 -12.54 20.17
N ILE A 364 11.16 -13.77 20.51
CA ILE A 364 12.03 -14.63 19.67
C ILE A 364 11.53 -14.73 18.21
N PRO A 365 10.24 -14.99 17.92
CA PRO A 365 9.77 -15.03 16.54
C PRO A 365 9.94 -13.69 15.81
N GLN A 366 9.72 -12.57 16.50
CA GLN A 366 9.88 -11.24 15.90
C GLN A 366 11.34 -10.97 15.55
N ILE A 367 12.27 -11.29 16.44
CA ILE A 367 13.71 -11.12 16.18
C ILE A 367 14.15 -11.89 14.93
N HIS A 368 13.69 -13.14 14.77
CA HIS A 368 13.98 -13.94 13.58
C HIS A 368 13.35 -13.36 12.31
N LEU A 369 12.11 -12.85 12.39
CA LEU A 369 11.46 -12.14 11.29
C LEU A 369 12.27 -10.90 10.88
N TRP A 370 12.72 -10.10 11.84
CA TRP A 370 13.45 -8.86 11.57
C TRP A 370 14.81 -9.12 10.93
N GLU A 371 15.54 -10.12 11.42
CA GLU A 371 16.80 -10.55 10.80
C GLU A 371 16.57 -11.12 9.38
N ALA A 372 15.48 -11.86 9.15
CA ALA A 372 15.10 -12.30 7.82
C ALA A 372 14.84 -11.11 6.88
N TYR A 373 14.07 -10.11 7.30
CA TYR A 373 13.87 -8.89 6.52
C TYR A 373 15.16 -8.13 6.27
N ARG A 374 16.01 -7.98 7.29
CA ARG A 374 17.31 -7.30 7.17
C ARG A 374 18.18 -7.91 6.07
N PHE A 375 18.37 -9.23 6.08
CA PHE A 375 19.17 -9.90 5.05
C PHE A 375 18.48 -9.93 3.69
N ALA A 376 17.16 -10.09 3.66
CA ALA A 376 16.37 -10.00 2.43
C ALA A 376 16.47 -8.62 1.77
N GLY A 377 16.37 -7.55 2.55
CA GLY A 377 16.55 -6.17 2.07
C GLY A 377 17.94 -5.94 1.49
N ALA A 378 18.99 -6.48 2.13
CA ALA A 378 20.36 -6.33 1.64
C ALA A 378 20.54 -7.03 0.27
N LEU A 379 20.01 -8.25 0.13
CA LEU A 379 20.00 -9.00 -1.14
C LEU A 379 19.17 -8.28 -2.22
N THR A 380 17.98 -7.81 -1.89
CA THR A 380 17.13 -7.06 -2.82
C THR A 380 17.80 -5.76 -3.27
N GLY A 381 18.43 -5.02 -2.36
CA GLY A 381 19.19 -3.80 -2.67
C GLY A 381 20.32 -4.08 -3.67
N ARG A 382 21.11 -5.15 -3.45
CA ARG A 382 22.15 -5.59 -4.41
C ARG A 382 21.57 -5.88 -5.79
N ARG A 383 20.41 -6.54 -5.84
CA ARG A 383 19.74 -6.88 -7.10
C ARG A 383 19.33 -5.62 -7.87
N LEU A 384 18.83 -4.60 -7.19
CA LEU A 384 18.48 -3.30 -7.80
C LEU A 384 19.70 -2.58 -8.40
N ARG A 385 20.89 -2.81 -7.84
CA ARG A 385 22.15 -2.16 -8.24
C ARG A 385 23.05 -3.04 -9.13
N ARG A 386 22.54 -4.14 -9.67
CA ARG A 386 23.34 -5.03 -10.52
C ARG A 386 24.05 -4.27 -11.65
N GLY A 387 25.35 -4.51 -11.76
CA GLY A 387 26.26 -3.80 -12.68
C GLY A 387 27.19 -2.81 -11.97
N GLN A 388 26.87 -2.41 -10.74
CA GLN A 388 27.80 -1.71 -9.85
C GLN A 388 28.59 -2.77 -9.06
N GLY A 389 29.91 -2.78 -9.19
CA GLY A 389 30.76 -3.79 -8.53
C GLY A 389 30.57 -3.79 -7.01
N LEU A 390 30.63 -4.97 -6.39
CA LEU A 390 30.48 -5.10 -4.95
C LEU A 390 31.66 -4.42 -4.22
N PRO A 391 31.43 -3.64 -3.15
CA PRO A 391 32.51 -3.12 -2.32
C PRO A 391 33.37 -4.27 -1.78
N SER A 392 34.69 -4.07 -1.71
CA SER A 392 35.63 -5.11 -1.26
C SER A 392 35.41 -5.60 0.17
N SER A 393 34.74 -4.80 1.01
CA SER A 393 34.40 -5.14 2.41
C SER A 393 33.02 -5.75 2.59
N ALA A 394 32.19 -5.83 1.53
CA ALA A 394 30.83 -6.32 1.64
C ALA A 394 30.78 -7.84 1.83
N PRO A 395 29.83 -8.38 2.64
CA PRO A 395 29.69 -9.81 2.82
C PRO A 395 29.32 -10.51 1.50
N SER A 396 29.73 -11.77 1.32
CA SER A 396 29.35 -12.49 0.09
C SER A 396 27.84 -12.74 0.02
N THR A 397 27.28 -12.81 -1.19
CA THR A 397 25.86 -13.17 -1.40
C THR A 397 25.53 -14.51 -0.75
N GLU A 398 26.43 -15.50 -0.88
CA GLU A 398 26.27 -16.82 -0.24
C GLU A 398 26.16 -16.74 1.29
N LEU A 399 26.93 -15.84 1.94
CA LEU A 399 26.82 -15.62 3.38
C LEU A 399 25.48 -15.01 3.77
N LEU A 400 25.01 -14.00 3.02
CA LEU A 400 23.72 -13.36 3.28
C LEU A 400 22.54 -14.32 3.09
N VAL A 401 22.56 -15.12 2.02
CA VAL A 401 21.53 -16.16 1.77
C VAL A 401 21.55 -17.20 2.89
N GLY A 402 22.71 -17.67 3.33
CA GLY A 402 22.81 -18.63 4.44
C GLY A 402 22.21 -18.10 5.74
N ARG A 403 22.46 -16.81 6.07
CA ARG A 403 21.87 -16.16 7.24
C ARG A 403 20.37 -15.93 7.11
N LEU A 404 19.91 -15.54 5.93
CA LEU A 404 18.50 -15.38 5.62
C LEU A 404 17.74 -16.71 5.79
N VAL A 405 18.25 -17.78 5.19
CA VAL A 405 17.66 -19.12 5.29
C VAL A 405 17.63 -19.60 6.74
N ALA A 406 18.71 -19.38 7.51
CA ALA A 406 18.74 -19.74 8.92
C ALA A 406 17.73 -18.96 9.77
N ALA A 407 17.53 -17.66 9.50
CA ALA A 407 16.53 -16.84 10.19
C ALA A 407 15.10 -17.30 9.85
N ILE A 408 14.84 -17.65 8.58
CA ILE A 408 13.55 -18.23 8.15
C ILE A 408 13.29 -19.58 8.84
N ASP A 409 14.28 -20.47 8.88
CA ASP A 409 14.15 -21.79 9.53
C ASP A 409 13.81 -21.65 11.01
N ALA A 410 14.57 -20.81 11.72
CA ALA A 410 14.35 -20.56 13.14
C ALA A 410 12.97 -19.93 13.41
N LEU A 411 12.51 -19.02 12.54
CA LEU A 411 11.15 -18.47 12.62
C LEU A 411 10.10 -19.57 12.43
N CYS A 412 10.26 -20.45 11.45
CA CYS A 412 9.34 -21.56 11.24
C CYS A 412 9.28 -22.51 12.44
N ASP A 413 10.42 -22.83 13.06
CA ASP A 413 10.48 -23.66 14.26
C ASP A 413 9.69 -23.07 15.44
N THR A 414 9.62 -21.74 15.54
CA THR A 414 8.84 -21.09 16.61
C THR A 414 7.35 -21.41 16.57
N ARG A 415 6.79 -21.82 15.42
CA ARG A 415 5.38 -22.22 15.32
C ARG A 415 5.04 -23.54 15.99
N THR A 416 6.05 -24.33 16.34
CA THR A 416 5.86 -25.59 17.08
C THR A 416 5.84 -25.38 18.59
N ARG A 417 6.04 -24.14 19.05
CA ARG A 417 6.22 -23.77 20.45
C ARG A 417 4.97 -23.05 20.97
N PRO A 418 4.19 -23.67 21.87
CA PRO A 418 2.92 -23.12 22.36
C PRO A 418 3.05 -21.73 23.01
N GLU A 419 4.22 -21.41 23.57
CA GLU A 419 4.49 -20.11 24.16
C GLU A 419 4.46 -18.93 23.16
N TYR A 420 4.44 -19.20 21.85
CA TYR A 420 4.36 -18.18 20.80
C TYR A 420 3.07 -18.25 19.99
N ASP A 421 2.08 -19.04 20.39
CA ASP A 421 0.82 -19.20 19.66
C ASP A 421 0.03 -17.89 19.51
N HIS A 422 0.31 -16.90 20.37
CA HIS A 422 -0.29 -15.56 20.33
C HIS A 422 0.30 -14.65 19.25
N LEU A 423 1.44 -14.99 18.65
CA LEU A 423 2.11 -14.20 17.61
C LEU A 423 1.75 -14.69 16.21
N LEU A 424 1.62 -13.73 15.28
CA LEU A 424 1.29 -13.97 13.87
C LEU A 424 2.46 -13.63 12.92
N THR A 425 3.67 -13.57 13.45
CA THR A 425 4.89 -13.10 12.74
C THR A 425 5.15 -13.79 11.40
N THR A 426 4.75 -15.04 11.25
CA THR A 426 4.94 -15.78 10.00
C THR A 426 4.09 -15.30 8.83
N ASN A 427 3.06 -14.48 9.07
CA ASN A 427 2.24 -13.89 8.01
C ASN A 427 3.08 -12.98 7.08
N SER A 428 4.08 -12.28 7.63
CA SER A 428 4.98 -11.43 6.85
C SER A 428 6.21 -12.16 6.28
N LEU A 429 6.21 -13.50 6.19
CA LEU A 429 7.35 -14.28 5.69
C LEU A 429 7.58 -14.15 4.16
N LEU A 430 6.59 -13.66 3.43
CA LEU A 430 6.59 -13.73 1.97
C LEU A 430 7.74 -12.92 1.32
N TYR A 431 8.03 -11.72 1.81
CA TYR A 431 9.14 -10.89 1.33
C TYR A 431 10.51 -11.56 1.52
N PRO A 432 10.92 -12.00 2.73
CA PRO A 432 12.20 -12.68 2.90
C PRO A 432 12.26 -14.02 2.16
N TYR A 433 11.14 -14.75 2.04
CA TYR A 433 11.07 -15.96 1.24
C TYR A 433 11.37 -15.71 -0.24
N VAL A 434 10.71 -14.71 -0.84
CA VAL A 434 10.92 -14.34 -2.26
C VAL A 434 12.35 -13.87 -2.48
N ALA A 435 12.88 -13.01 -1.60
CA ALA A 435 14.26 -12.54 -1.70
C ALA A 435 15.27 -13.71 -1.68
N ALA A 436 15.09 -14.69 -0.79
CA ALA A 436 15.93 -15.88 -0.75
C ALA A 436 15.81 -16.73 -2.04
N ARG A 437 14.58 -16.98 -2.49
CA ARG A 437 14.28 -17.84 -3.65
C ARG A 437 14.77 -17.29 -4.98
N LEU A 438 14.99 -15.98 -5.08
CA LEU A 438 15.55 -15.34 -6.27
C LEU A 438 17.09 -15.49 -6.37
N GLU A 439 17.79 -15.91 -5.30
CA GLU A 439 19.23 -16.19 -5.32
C GLU A 439 19.52 -17.63 -5.78
N VAL A 440 19.04 -17.94 -6.99
CA VAL A 440 19.00 -19.28 -7.62
C VAL A 440 20.38 -19.93 -7.71
N ALA A 441 21.41 -19.23 -8.19
CA ALA A 441 22.75 -19.78 -8.36
C ALA A 441 23.39 -20.16 -7.02
N THR A 442 23.04 -19.44 -5.95
CA THR A 442 23.48 -19.79 -4.59
C THR A 442 22.74 -21.01 -4.07
N LEU A 443 21.42 -21.06 -4.26
CA LEU A 443 20.58 -22.19 -3.83
C LEU A 443 20.89 -23.49 -4.60
N GLN A 444 21.26 -23.42 -5.88
CA GLN A 444 21.72 -24.59 -6.65
C GLN A 444 23.01 -25.19 -6.10
N ARG A 445 23.94 -24.36 -5.63
CA ARG A 445 25.17 -24.80 -4.96
C ARG A 445 24.91 -25.36 -3.56
N ARG A 446 23.78 -25.01 -2.93
CA ARG A 446 23.42 -25.36 -1.55
C ARG A 446 22.00 -25.96 -1.48
N PRO A 447 21.77 -27.19 -1.99
CA PRO A 447 20.43 -27.76 -2.11
C PRO A 447 19.70 -27.94 -0.78
N SER A 448 20.42 -28.11 0.34
CA SER A 448 19.81 -28.16 1.68
C SER A 448 19.10 -26.85 2.07
N TRP A 449 19.59 -25.70 1.61
CA TRP A 449 18.96 -24.40 1.87
C TRP A 449 17.65 -24.24 1.11
N MET A 450 17.60 -24.75 -0.12
CA MET A 450 16.35 -24.80 -0.89
C MET A 450 15.29 -25.67 -0.21
N GLU A 451 15.71 -26.76 0.42
CA GLU A 451 14.78 -27.65 1.14
C GLU A 451 14.17 -26.99 2.38
N VAL A 452 14.96 -26.21 3.12
CA VAL A 452 14.47 -25.37 4.22
C VAL A 452 13.39 -24.39 3.70
N LEU A 453 13.65 -23.70 2.59
CA LEU A 453 12.70 -22.76 2.01
C LEU A 453 11.39 -23.45 1.56
N ARG A 454 11.47 -24.66 0.99
CA ARG A 454 10.27 -25.43 0.63
C ARG A 454 9.42 -25.75 1.86
N ARG A 455 10.06 -26.24 2.92
CA ARG A 455 9.39 -26.52 4.20
C ARG A 455 8.75 -25.26 4.81
N ALA A 456 9.44 -24.12 4.74
CA ALA A 456 8.96 -22.87 5.31
C ALA A 456 7.60 -22.43 4.73
N VAL A 457 7.40 -22.57 3.42
CA VAL A 457 6.12 -22.24 2.76
C VAL A 457 5.00 -23.19 3.16
N GLU A 458 5.30 -24.49 3.26
CA GLU A 458 4.31 -25.49 3.68
C GLU A 458 3.79 -25.21 5.09
N ILE A 459 4.68 -24.79 6.00
CA ILE A 459 4.34 -24.47 7.39
C ILE A 459 3.59 -23.14 7.50
N CYS A 460 4.07 -22.09 6.81
CA CYS A 460 3.62 -20.74 7.12
C CYS A 460 2.34 -20.35 6.39
N GLN A 461 2.13 -20.85 5.16
CA GLN A 461 0.99 -20.55 4.29
C GLN A 461 0.46 -19.10 4.41
N PRO A 462 1.33 -18.06 4.33
CA PRO A 462 1.01 -16.72 4.85
C PRO A 462 -0.24 -16.06 4.23
N TYR A 463 -0.71 -16.51 3.06
CA TYR A 463 -1.93 -15.99 2.43
C TYR A 463 -2.77 -17.08 1.74
N GLY A 464 -2.70 -18.32 2.23
CA GLY A 464 -3.43 -19.47 1.70
C GLY A 464 -3.18 -19.70 0.20
N ARG A 465 -4.22 -20.11 -0.54
CA ARG A 465 -4.18 -20.36 -2.00
C ARG A 465 -4.70 -19.15 -2.82
N SER A 466 -4.45 -17.94 -2.35
CA SER A 466 -4.83 -16.72 -3.08
C SER A 466 -4.10 -16.61 -4.42
N ALA A 467 -4.66 -15.84 -5.35
CA ALA A 467 -4.02 -15.62 -6.65
C ALA A 467 -2.65 -14.95 -6.50
N ASN A 468 -2.45 -14.10 -5.50
CA ASN A 468 -1.15 -13.50 -5.17
C ASN A 468 -0.06 -14.56 -4.94
N VAL A 469 -0.34 -15.52 -4.04
CA VAL A 469 0.62 -16.59 -3.71
C VAL A 469 0.87 -17.51 -4.89
N CYS A 470 -0.17 -17.86 -5.65
CA CYS A 470 -0.02 -18.69 -6.85
C CYS A 470 0.88 -18.01 -7.90
N ASN A 471 0.65 -16.73 -8.19
CA ASN A 471 1.49 -15.99 -9.13
C ASN A 471 2.96 -15.90 -8.66
N ILE A 472 3.19 -15.69 -7.36
CA ILE A 472 4.54 -15.69 -6.77
C ILE A 472 5.20 -17.06 -6.96
N ALA A 473 4.50 -18.14 -6.63
CA ALA A 473 5.02 -19.50 -6.77
C ALA A 473 5.40 -19.80 -8.23
N ASP A 474 4.53 -19.49 -9.18
CA ASP A 474 4.78 -19.69 -10.61
C ASP A 474 6.03 -18.92 -11.08
N MET A 475 6.17 -17.65 -10.67
CA MET A 475 7.34 -16.83 -11.02
C MET A 475 8.63 -17.34 -10.38
N LEU A 476 8.58 -17.81 -9.13
CA LEU A 476 9.76 -18.38 -8.47
C LEU A 476 10.17 -19.73 -9.08
N ASP A 477 9.22 -20.52 -9.58
CA ASP A 477 9.51 -21.77 -10.30
C ASP A 477 10.08 -21.49 -11.69
N GLU A 478 9.68 -20.41 -12.35
CA GLU A 478 10.33 -19.94 -13.57
C GLU A 478 11.75 -19.46 -13.33
N ALA A 479 11.98 -18.66 -12.28
CA ALA A 479 13.32 -18.24 -11.89
C ALA A 479 14.24 -19.45 -11.63
N TRP A 480 13.72 -20.45 -10.91
CA TRP A 480 14.44 -21.69 -10.66
C TRP A 480 14.78 -22.46 -11.94
N LYS A 481 13.87 -22.48 -12.93
CA LYS A 481 14.09 -23.12 -14.24
C LYS A 481 15.09 -22.36 -15.12
N ALA A 482 15.12 -21.03 -15.05
CA ALA A 482 16.10 -20.21 -15.75
C ALA A 482 17.53 -20.53 -15.27
N GLY A 483 17.68 -20.75 -13.95
CA GLY A 483 18.90 -21.29 -13.36
C GLY A 483 20.01 -20.27 -13.14
N ASP A 484 19.74 -19.00 -13.40
CA ASP A 484 20.61 -17.87 -13.07
C ASP A 484 19.91 -16.92 -12.09
N ASP A 485 20.67 -15.96 -11.58
CA ASP A 485 20.10 -14.97 -10.68
C ASP A 485 19.44 -13.81 -11.44
N ASP A 486 19.46 -13.73 -12.78
CA ASP A 486 19.04 -12.56 -13.59
C ASP A 486 17.53 -12.41 -13.77
N TYR A 487 16.74 -13.32 -13.20
CA TYR A 487 15.29 -13.22 -13.21
C TYR A 487 14.77 -11.92 -12.58
N ASP A 488 14.13 -11.07 -13.41
CA ASP A 488 13.45 -9.85 -12.98
C ASP A 488 11.96 -10.12 -12.70
N ILE A 489 11.64 -10.29 -11.42
CA ILE A 489 10.28 -10.52 -10.96
C ILE A 489 9.32 -9.35 -11.26
N ASP A 490 9.80 -8.09 -11.35
CA ASP A 490 8.93 -6.95 -11.70
C ASP A 490 8.55 -6.96 -13.16
N GLU A 491 9.50 -7.26 -14.05
CA GLU A 491 9.21 -7.40 -15.47
C GLU A 491 8.23 -8.55 -15.70
N HIS A 492 8.42 -9.68 -15.04
CA HIS A 492 7.56 -10.85 -15.15
C HIS A 492 6.15 -10.59 -14.58
N ALA A 493 6.01 -9.88 -13.46
CA ALA A 493 4.70 -9.47 -12.94
C ALA A 493 3.98 -8.51 -13.91
N ARG A 494 4.69 -7.50 -14.46
CA ARG A 494 4.12 -6.57 -15.44
C ARG A 494 3.66 -7.26 -16.72
N ARG A 495 4.42 -8.23 -17.24
CA ARG A 495 4.03 -9.01 -18.42
C ARG A 495 2.74 -9.81 -18.22
N ARG A 496 2.44 -10.21 -16.99
CA ARG A 496 1.19 -10.89 -16.60
C ARG A 496 0.05 -9.94 -16.27
N ASN A 497 0.30 -8.63 -16.27
CA ASN A 497 -0.65 -7.62 -15.80
C ASN A 497 -1.13 -7.91 -14.36
N VAL A 498 -0.19 -8.28 -13.49
CA VAL A 498 -0.44 -8.53 -12.07
C VAL A 498 0.44 -7.64 -11.21
N GLU A 499 -0.08 -7.28 -10.04
CA GLU A 499 0.69 -6.68 -8.96
C GLU A 499 0.71 -7.67 -7.80
N ILE A 500 1.90 -8.07 -7.37
CA ILE A 500 2.07 -9.01 -6.25
C ILE A 500 2.58 -8.28 -5.02
N ALA A 501 1.99 -8.56 -3.87
CA ALA A 501 2.44 -8.02 -2.59
C ALA A 501 3.17 -9.08 -1.77
N LEU A 502 4.20 -8.64 -1.05
CA LEU A 502 5.14 -9.49 -0.34
C LEU A 502 5.17 -9.25 1.18
N PHE A 503 4.50 -8.22 1.68
CA PHE A 503 4.54 -7.79 3.08
C PHE A 503 3.47 -8.46 3.94
#